data_AF-A0A811QQC2-F1
#
_entry.id   AF-A0A811QQC2-F1
#
_cell.length_a   1.000
_cell.length_b   1.000
_cell.length_c   1.000
_cell.angle_alpha   90.00
_cell.angle_beta   90.00
_cell.angle_gamma   90.00
#
_symmetry.space_group_name_H-M   'P 1'
#
loop_
_entity.id
_entity.type
_entity.pdbx_description
1 polymer ?
#
loop_
_entity_poly.entity_id
_entity_poly.type
_entity_poly.pdbx_seq_one_letter_code
_entity_poly.pdbx_strand_id
1 'polypeptide(L)' 'MASRAFATLLAVLAVVGFASVPRGLATDPTQLQDFCVADNNSPVLVNGVVCKNPNVVNANDFFHIVPVAPNQGRSYRE' A
#
# COMPACT_ATOMS: atom_id res chain seq x y z
N MET A 1 28.86 -33.82 -23.39
CA MET A 1 28.36 -33.70 -22.00
C MET A 1 28.53 -32.28 -21.44
N ALA A 2 29.69 -31.63 -21.62
CA ALA A 2 29.95 -30.26 -21.17
C ALA A 2 28.97 -29.18 -21.73
N SER A 3 28.58 -29.26 -23.00
CA SER A 3 27.67 -28.29 -23.63
C SER A 3 26.25 -28.30 -23.03
N ARG A 4 25.72 -29.47 -22.67
CA ARG A 4 24.39 -29.57 -22.03
C ARG A 4 24.42 -29.04 -20.61
N ALA A 5 25.49 -29.32 -19.87
CA ALA A 5 25.71 -28.78 -18.52
C ALA A 5 25.83 -27.24 -18.53
N PHE A 6 26.51 -26.68 -19.54
CA PHE A 6 26.64 -25.24 -19.71
C PHE A 6 25.30 -24.58 -20.05
N ALA A 7 24.53 -25.18 -20.97
CA ALA A 7 23.19 -24.69 -21.31
C ALA A 7 22.22 -24.75 -20.11
N THR A 8 22.27 -25.82 -19.32
CA THR A 8 21.46 -25.92 -18.09
C THR A 8 21.87 -24.89 -17.04
N LEU A 9 23.17 -24.63 -16.89
CA LEU A 9 23.68 -23.63 -15.95
C LEU A 9 23.17 -22.23 -16.31
N LEU A 10 23.26 -21.86 -17.60
CA LEU A 10 22.77 -20.57 -18.11
C LEU A 10 21.25 -20.42 -17.93
N ALA A 11 20.48 -21.48 -18.17
CA ALA A 11 19.04 -21.47 -17.97
C ALA A 11 18.66 -21.25 -16.49
N VAL A 12 19.35 -21.91 -15.56
CA VAL A 12 19.13 -21.74 -14.12
C VAL A 12 19.46 -20.32 -13.68
N LEU A 13 20.57 -19.75 -14.14
CA LEU A 13 20.95 -18.36 -13.86
C LEU A 13 19.91 -17.36 -14.36
N ALA A 14 19.36 -17.56 -15.56
CA ALA A 14 18.32 -16.70 -16.11
C ALA A 14 17.03 -16.75 -15.27
N VAL A 15 16.59 -17.95 -14.86
CA VAL A 15 15.37 -18.13 -14.05
C VAL A 15 15.52 -17.49 -12.66
N VAL A 16 16.67 -17.68 -12.02
CA VAL A 16 16.94 -17.09 -10.69
C VAL A 16 17.01 -15.56 -10.77
N GLY A 17 17.59 -15.00 -11.85
CA GLY A 17 17.67 -13.55 -12.05
C GLY A 17 16.31 -12.88 -12.30
N PHE A 18 15.37 -13.55 -12.97
CA PHE A 18 14.02 -13.00 -13.18
C PHE A 18 13.14 -13.06 -11.93
N ALA A 19 13.39 -14.01 -11.02
CA ALA A 19 12.61 -14.19 -9.81
C ALA A 19 12.92 -13.17 -8.70
N SER A 20 14.07 -12.48 -8.77
CA SER A 20 14.54 -11.55 -7.73
C SER A 20 14.08 -10.10 -7.94
N VAL A 21 13.33 -9.80 -8.99
CA VAL A 21 12.81 -8.44 -9.22
C VAL A 21 11.70 -8.15 -8.20
N PRO A 22 11.84 -7.12 -7.34
CA PRO A 22 10.80 -6.73 -6.41
C PRO A 22 9.54 -6.37 -7.19
N ARG A 23 8.46 -7.14 -6.96
CA ARG A 23 7.12 -6.84 -7.49
C ARG A 23 6.62 -5.62 -6.71
N GLY A 24 6.44 -4.50 -7.42
CA GLY A 24 6.02 -3.16 -6.96
C GLY A 24 5.62 -3.01 -5.49
N LEU A 25 6.40 -2.20 -4.76
CA LEU A 25 5.97 -1.65 -3.49
C LEU A 25 4.87 -0.62 -3.77
N ALA A 26 3.61 -1.03 -3.63
CA ALA A 26 2.49 -0.10 -3.55
C ALA A 26 2.55 0.59 -2.19
N THR A 27 3.46 1.55 -2.05
CA THR A 27 3.58 2.42 -0.89
C THR A 27 2.70 3.63 -1.15
N ASP A 28 1.71 3.84 -0.28
CA ASP A 28 0.96 5.09 -0.27
C ASP A 28 1.95 6.25 -0.10
N PRO A 29 1.80 7.36 -0.84
CA PRO A 29 2.64 8.53 -0.67
C PRO A 29 2.66 8.93 0.81
N THR A 30 3.85 9.32 1.31
CA THR A 30 4.02 9.80 2.68
C THR A 30 2.98 10.86 2.98
N GLN A 31 2.21 10.67 4.04
CA GLN A 31 1.11 11.57 4.39
C GLN A 31 1.68 12.96 4.66
N LEU A 32 1.20 13.96 3.92
CA LEU A 32 1.57 15.38 4.12
C LEU A 32 1.04 15.96 5.43
N GLN A 33 0.19 15.21 6.16
CA GLN A 33 -0.60 15.66 7.31
C GLN A 33 -0.80 14.47 8.26
N ASP A 34 -0.82 14.72 9.57
CA ASP A 34 -0.96 13.69 10.61
C ASP A 34 -2.26 12.86 10.45
N PHE A 35 -3.37 13.49 10.04
CA PHE A 35 -4.63 12.79 9.78
C PHE A 35 -5.40 13.31 8.56
N CYS A 36 -6.21 12.42 7.96
CA CYS A 36 -7.15 12.75 6.89
C CYS A 36 -8.43 11.93 7.07
N VAL A 37 -9.47 12.55 7.65
CA VAL A 37 -10.81 11.98 7.72
C VAL A 37 -11.53 12.29 6.40
N ALA A 38 -12.07 11.27 5.74
CA ALA A 38 -12.75 11.45 4.46
C ALA A 38 -13.97 12.39 4.56
N ASP A 39 -14.07 13.33 3.63
CA ASP A 39 -15.24 14.19 3.44
C ASP A 39 -16.13 13.63 2.32
N ASN A 40 -17.19 12.94 2.72
CA ASN A 40 -18.15 12.32 1.80
C ASN A 40 -19.06 13.34 1.09
N ASN A 41 -19.03 14.61 1.48
CA ASN A 41 -19.85 15.66 0.87
C ASN A 41 -19.08 16.51 -0.14
N SER A 42 -17.77 16.25 -0.31
CA SER A 42 -16.96 17.05 -1.23
C SER A 42 -17.32 16.78 -2.69
N PRO A 43 -17.55 17.83 -3.50
CA PRO A 43 -17.78 17.67 -4.95
C PRO A 43 -16.47 17.48 -5.73
N VAL A 44 -15.31 17.52 -5.07
CA VAL A 44 -13.99 17.51 -5.72
C VAL A 44 -13.48 16.07 -5.90
N LEU A 45 -13.01 15.76 -7.10
CA LEU A 45 -12.41 14.47 -7.45
C LEU A 45 -10.89 14.56 -7.35
N VAL A 46 -10.30 13.70 -6.52
CA VAL A 46 -8.85 13.58 -6.34
C VAL A 46 -8.46 12.10 -6.46
N ASN A 47 -7.17 11.83 -6.68
CA ASN A 47 -6.67 10.46 -6.63
C ASN A 47 -6.53 10.01 -5.16
N GLY A 48 -7.66 9.59 -4.58
CA GLY A 48 -7.80 9.28 -3.15
C GLY A 48 -9.14 9.74 -2.60
N VAL A 49 -9.13 10.25 -1.36
CA VAL A 49 -10.30 10.88 -0.72
C VAL A 49 -9.99 12.33 -0.43
N VAL A 50 -11.02 13.18 -0.52
CA VAL A 50 -10.92 14.55 -0.01
C VAL A 50 -10.97 14.49 1.51
N CYS A 51 -10.08 15.20 2.20
CA CYS A 51 -10.07 15.28 3.66
C CYS A 51 -11.01 16.38 4.15
N LYS A 52 -11.69 16.16 5.28
CA LYS A 52 -12.39 17.21 6.03
C LYS A 52 -11.41 18.28 6.51
N ASN A 53 -11.94 19.47 6.78
CA ASN A 53 -11.17 20.52 7.47
C ASN A 53 -10.79 20.03 8.89
N PRO A 54 -9.52 20.14 9.33
CA PRO A 54 -9.07 19.61 10.61
C PRO A 54 -9.81 20.22 11.81
N ASN A 55 -10.36 21.43 11.69
CA ASN A 55 -11.11 22.09 12.77
C ASN A 55 -12.51 21.50 13.01
N VAL A 56 -13.07 20.74 12.06
CA VAL A 56 -14.39 20.11 12.20
C VAL A 56 -14.31 18.61 12.47
N VAL A 57 -13.11 18.06 12.46
CA VAL A 57 -12.86 16.65 12.80
C VAL A 57 -12.92 16.50 14.32
N ASN A 58 -13.65 15.47 14.77
CA ASN A 58 -13.78 15.15 16.18
C ASN A 58 -13.42 13.68 16.45
N ALA A 59 -13.34 13.30 17.73
CA ALA A 59 -12.93 11.96 18.12
C ALA A 59 -13.84 10.86 17.55
N ASN A 60 -15.14 11.12 17.38
CA ASN A 60 -16.11 10.18 16.83
C ASN A 60 -15.83 9.83 15.36
N ASP A 61 -15.13 10.69 14.61
CA ASP A 61 -14.73 10.41 13.23
C ASP A 61 -13.65 9.30 13.12
N PHE A 62 -12.98 8.93 14.22
CA PHE A 62 -11.95 7.89 14.25
C PHE A 62 -12.46 6.55 14.81
N PHE A 63 -13.59 6.56 15.51
CA PHE A 63 -14.12 5.36 16.17
C PHE A 63 -15.02 4.57 15.21
N HIS A 64 -14.39 3.71 14.41
CA HIS A 64 -15.10 2.67 13.67
C HIS A 64 -14.99 1.34 14.43
N ILE A 65 -16.06 0.94 15.11
CA ILE A 65 -16.20 -0.42 15.67
C ILE A 65 -16.51 -1.36 14.50
N VAL A 66 -15.49 -1.70 13.71
CA VAL A 66 -15.57 -2.73 12.70
C VAL A 66 -14.92 -3.99 13.28
N PRO A 67 -15.51 -5.19 13.13
CA PRO A 67 -14.80 -6.45 13.35
C PRO A 67 -13.61 -6.51 12.39
N VAL A 68 -12.43 -6.14 12.86
CA VAL A 68 -11.20 -6.13 12.07
C VAL A 68 -10.81 -7.58 11.77
N ALA A 69 -10.74 -7.95 10.49
CA ALA A 69 -10.09 -9.18 10.07
C ALA A 69 -8.64 -9.16 10.58
N PRO A 70 -8.07 -10.29 11.06
CA PRO A 70 -6.81 -10.35 11.82
C PRO A 70 -5.57 -9.79 11.11
N ASN A 71 -5.69 -9.39 9.83
CA ASN A 71 -4.61 -8.99 8.95
C ASN A 71 -4.67 -7.51 8.56
N GLN A 72 -5.74 -6.79 8.92
CA GLN A 72 -5.83 -5.36 8.64
C GLN A 72 -5.26 -4.63 9.85
N GLY A 73 -4.00 -4.19 9.76
CA GLY A 73 -3.41 -3.31 10.76
C GLY A 73 -4.35 -2.15 11.02
N ARG A 74 -4.72 -1.94 12.29
CA ARG A 74 -5.45 -0.74 12.70
C ARG A 74 -4.54 0.45 12.45
N SER A 75 -4.67 1.05 11.27
CA SER A 75 -4.06 2.33 10.97
C SER A 75 -4.85 3.39 11.71
N TYR A 76 -4.74 3.43 13.05
CA TYR A 76 -4.71 4.72 13.72
C TYR A 76 -3.35 5.29 13.34
N ARG A 77 -3.28 5.88 12.15
CA ARG A 77 -2.13 6.70 11.78
C ARG A 77 -2.33 7.99 12.56
N GLU A 78 -1.57 8.13 13.63
CA GLU A 78 -1.04 9.45 13.99
C GLU A 78 -0.14 9.95 12.85
#